data_AF-A0A8J7AZT3-F1
#
_entry.id   AF-A0A8J7AZT3-F1
#
_cell.length_a   1.000
_cell.length_b   1.000
_cell.length_c   1.000
_cell.angle_alpha   90.00
_cell.angle_beta   90.00
_cell.angle_gamma   90.00
#
_symmetry.space_group_name_H-M   'P 1'
#
loop_
_entity.id
_entity.type
_entity.pdbx_description
1 polymer ?
#
loop_
_entity_poly.entity_id
_entity_poly.type
_entity_poly.pdbx_seq_one_letter_code
_entity_poly.pdbx_strand_id
1 'polypeptide(L)'
;MNTYEILSHTQRSRVSDGEKVSLLSGGEGSDQILVLVWPQLGDFDSLEYAWWLQREAETLRQRQIAVRAVGIGDRASGQQFCTYTGFPAEHLFVDETAALHRELSLYEGLTLNPPGLKPGQAAWLNLMLMCAGIASPGTLREVLRGYTGDRRAPQLIGDDEVVKAGPLPPLTGKAFNIVGGSGFQRPIELATLRLRNMTEVLSHWSTYVPNAAYLTQRGGTFLFDGDGKLLYEHRDRGILGFAATMANPLVFLADHAPAMNVL
;
A
#
# COMPACT_ATOMS: atom_id res chain seq x y z
N MET A 1 -7.97 11.53 21.51
CA MET A 1 -6.64 10.91 21.38
C MET A 1 -6.00 11.41 20.11
N ASN A 2 -4.71 11.71 20.13
CA ASN A 2 -3.98 12.01 18.90
C ASN A 2 -3.65 10.71 18.12
N THR A 3 -3.21 10.81 16.88
CA THR A 3 -2.91 9.65 16.03
C THR A 3 -1.88 8.70 16.65
N TYR A 4 -0.84 9.24 17.28
CA TYR A 4 0.19 8.41 17.92
C TYR A 4 -0.37 7.60 19.09
N GLU A 5 -1.18 8.22 19.95
CA GLU A 5 -1.86 7.55 21.08
C GLU A 5 -2.78 6.42 20.62
N ILE A 6 -3.50 6.61 19.50
CA ILE A 6 -4.34 5.55 18.93
C ILE A 6 -3.46 4.38 18.50
N LEU A 7 -2.40 4.65 17.73
CA LEU A 7 -1.50 3.62 17.20
C LEU A 7 -0.70 2.90 18.31
N SER A 8 -0.25 3.61 19.34
CA SER A 8 0.54 3.04 20.43
C SER A 8 -0.27 2.10 21.33
N HIS A 9 -1.55 2.42 21.55
CA HIS A 9 -2.48 1.57 22.30
C HIS A 9 -3.13 0.48 21.43
N THR A 10 -3.01 0.56 20.11
CA THR A 10 -3.57 -0.42 19.19
C THR A 10 -2.80 -1.73 19.29
N GLN A 11 -3.53 -2.81 19.58
CA GLN A 11 -3.05 -4.18 19.46
C GLN A 11 -3.75 -4.90 18.31
N ARG A 12 -2.99 -5.61 17.49
CA ARG A 12 -3.49 -6.41 16.36
C ARG A 12 -2.73 -7.72 16.26
N SER A 13 -3.28 -8.67 15.51
CA SER A 13 -2.61 -9.96 15.29
C SER A 13 -1.46 -9.77 14.31
N ARG A 14 -0.24 -10.12 14.73
CA ARG A 14 0.95 -10.12 13.89
C ARG A 14 0.92 -11.31 12.94
N VAL A 15 1.29 -11.12 11.68
CA VAL A 15 1.18 -12.16 10.65
C VAL A 15 2.14 -13.33 10.91
N SER A 16 3.36 -13.06 11.38
CA SER A 16 4.40 -14.09 11.61
C SER A 16 3.93 -15.24 12.51
N ASP A 17 3.30 -14.95 13.64
CA ASP A 17 2.97 -15.92 14.69
C ASP A 17 1.50 -15.89 15.14
N GLY A 18 0.74 -14.86 14.76
CA GLY A 18 -0.65 -14.69 15.16
C GLY A 18 -0.83 -14.02 16.52
N GLU A 19 0.25 -13.68 17.23
CA GLU A 19 0.16 -13.05 18.54
C GLU A 19 -0.48 -11.66 18.45
N LYS A 20 -1.33 -11.32 19.42
CA LYS A 20 -1.89 -9.98 19.55
C LYS A 20 -0.94 -9.11 20.37
N VAL A 21 -0.22 -8.23 19.70
CA VAL A 21 0.77 -7.33 20.31
C VAL A 21 0.55 -5.89 19.86
N SER A 22 1.21 -4.93 20.51
CA SER A 22 1.16 -3.51 20.11
C SER A 22 1.67 -3.34 18.68
N LEU A 23 1.00 -2.49 17.90
CA LEU A 23 1.38 -2.19 16.52
C LEU A 23 2.79 -1.58 16.43
N LEU A 24 3.21 -0.85 17.46
CA LEU A 24 4.52 -0.19 17.51
C LEU A 24 5.63 -1.07 18.11
N SER A 25 5.31 -2.31 18.52
CA SER A 25 6.30 -3.24 19.08
C SER A 25 7.43 -3.56 18.09
N GLY A 26 8.66 -3.67 18.59
CA GLY A 26 9.89 -3.84 17.82
C GLY A 26 10.37 -2.58 17.10
N GLY A 27 9.71 -1.44 17.31
CA GLY A 27 10.16 -0.12 16.86
C GLY A 27 11.03 0.59 17.90
N GLU A 28 11.21 -0.02 19.09
CA GLU A 28 11.98 0.56 20.17
C GLU A 28 13.43 0.80 19.74
N GLY A 29 13.94 2.01 19.99
CA GLY A 29 15.31 2.39 19.62
C GLY A 29 15.53 2.72 18.14
N SER A 30 14.47 2.78 17.34
CA SER A 30 14.52 3.35 15.98
C SER A 30 14.44 4.87 16.05
N ASP A 31 15.17 5.57 15.16
CA ASP A 31 15.13 7.04 15.09
C ASP A 31 13.76 7.55 14.63
N GLN A 32 13.10 6.75 13.79
CA GLN A 32 11.77 7.04 13.25
C GLN A 32 10.95 5.77 13.12
N ILE A 33 9.62 5.90 13.20
CA ILE A 33 8.67 4.82 12.99
C ILE A 33 7.74 5.20 11.85
N LEU A 34 7.77 4.44 10.76
CA LEU A 34 6.87 4.54 9.63
C LEU A 34 5.72 3.55 9.82
N VAL A 35 4.52 4.05 10.05
CA VAL A 35 3.29 3.26 10.22
C VAL A 35 2.41 3.39 8.99
N LEU A 36 2.08 2.26 8.38
CA LEU A 36 1.22 2.14 7.21
C LEU A 36 -0.09 1.47 7.61
N VAL A 37 -1.20 2.19 7.46
CA VAL A 37 -2.53 1.65 7.67
C VAL A 37 -3.11 1.37 6.29
N TRP A 38 -2.86 0.17 5.76
CA TRP A 38 -3.28 -0.21 4.43
C TRP A 38 -4.77 -0.52 4.37
N PRO A 39 -5.43 -0.31 3.21
CA PRO A 39 -6.77 -0.83 2.97
C PRO A 39 -6.74 -2.38 2.93
N GLN A 40 -7.66 -3.00 2.20
CA GLN A 40 -7.61 -4.45 2.02
C GLN A 40 -6.25 -4.89 1.47
N LEU A 41 -5.70 -5.99 2.00
CA LEU A 41 -4.36 -6.44 1.56
C LEU A 41 -4.32 -6.80 0.07
N GLY A 42 -5.45 -7.24 -0.50
CA GLY A 42 -5.61 -7.45 -1.95
C GLY A 42 -5.87 -6.18 -2.78
N ASP A 43 -5.85 -4.99 -2.17
CA ASP A 43 -6.08 -3.74 -2.89
C ASP A 43 -4.83 -3.31 -3.69
N PHE A 44 -5.06 -2.55 -4.76
CA PHE A 44 -3.99 -1.96 -5.57
C PHE A 44 -2.99 -1.16 -4.74
N ASP A 45 -3.49 -0.38 -3.79
CA ASP A 45 -2.70 0.53 -2.97
C ASP A 45 -1.71 -0.24 -2.10
N SER A 46 -2.20 -1.28 -1.41
CA SER A 46 -1.40 -2.13 -0.52
C SER A 46 -0.24 -2.81 -1.27
N LEU A 47 -0.55 -3.41 -2.43
CA LEU A 47 0.43 -4.17 -3.21
C LEU A 47 1.48 -3.27 -3.88
N GLU A 48 1.07 -2.13 -4.44
CA GLU A 48 2.00 -1.17 -5.05
C GLU A 48 2.88 -0.53 -3.97
N TYR A 49 2.33 -0.23 -2.80
CA TYR A 49 3.11 0.41 -1.74
C TYR A 49 4.12 -0.54 -1.09
N ALA A 50 3.76 -1.82 -0.90
CA ALA A 50 4.71 -2.84 -0.46
C ALA A 50 5.89 -3.01 -1.43
N TRP A 51 5.64 -2.92 -2.74
CA TRP A 51 6.70 -2.94 -3.76
C TRP A 51 7.66 -1.76 -3.59
N TRP A 52 7.16 -0.55 -3.32
CA TRP A 52 7.99 0.62 -3.05
C TRP A 52 8.84 0.48 -1.77
N LEU A 53 8.29 -0.09 -0.71
CA LEU A 53 9.03 -0.35 0.53
C LEU A 53 10.15 -1.37 0.31
N GLN A 54 9.90 -2.42 -0.47
CA GLN A 54 10.92 -3.40 -0.80
C GLN A 54 12.06 -2.76 -1.59
N ARG A 55 11.74 -1.89 -2.54
CA ARG A 55 12.72 -1.15 -3.33
C ARG A 55 13.60 -0.23 -2.47
N GLU A 56 13.01 0.42 -1.47
CA GLU A 56 13.72 1.35 -0.56
C GLU A 56 14.19 0.69 0.75
N ALA A 57 14.16 -0.64 0.85
CA ALA A 57 14.45 -1.36 2.09
C ALA A 57 15.84 -1.04 2.66
N GLU A 58 16.84 -0.88 1.79
CA GLU A 58 18.19 -0.49 2.19
C GLU A 58 18.24 0.92 2.78
N THR A 59 17.58 1.89 2.12
CA THR A 59 17.46 3.27 2.59
C THR A 59 16.78 3.33 3.95
N LEU A 60 15.68 2.60 4.12
CA LEU A 60 14.93 2.51 5.38
C LEU A 60 15.80 1.94 6.51
N ARG A 61 16.58 0.89 6.22
CA ARG A 61 17.49 0.27 7.19
C ARG A 61 18.63 1.20 7.59
N GLN A 62 19.30 1.84 6.63
CA GLN A 62 20.41 2.77 6.89
C GLN A 62 19.98 3.97 7.73
N ARG A 63 18.72 4.38 7.59
CA ARG A 63 18.11 5.46 8.35
C ARG A 63 17.46 5.02 9.67
N GLN A 64 17.60 3.75 10.04
CA GLN A 64 17.01 3.19 11.25
C GLN A 64 15.50 3.48 11.38
N ILE A 65 14.77 3.39 10.26
CA ILE A 65 13.31 3.58 10.23
C ILE A 65 12.64 2.23 10.47
N ALA A 66 11.93 2.09 11.60
CA ALA A 66 11.08 0.94 11.85
C ALA A 66 9.82 1.04 10.99
N VAL A 67 9.60 0.08 10.09
CA VAL A 67 8.38 0.01 9.28
C VAL A 67 7.37 -0.91 9.96
N ARG A 68 6.14 -0.44 10.13
CA ARG A 68 5.00 -1.21 10.65
C ARG A 68 3.82 -1.05 9.72
N ALA A 69 3.17 -2.14 9.37
CA ALA A 69 1.99 -2.12 8.53
C ALA A 69 0.82 -2.85 9.19
N VAL A 70 -0.38 -2.34 8.98
CA VAL A 70 -1.63 -3.01 9.34
C VAL A 70 -2.59 -2.93 8.17
N GLY A 71 -3.04 -4.07 7.68
CA GLY A 71 -3.99 -4.15 6.56
C GLY A 71 -5.33 -4.74 6.96
N ILE A 72 -6.36 -4.49 6.15
CA ILE A 72 -7.67 -5.11 6.35
C ILE A 72 -7.64 -6.52 5.80
N GLY A 73 -7.91 -7.49 6.66
CA GLY A 73 -7.85 -8.91 6.35
C GLY A 73 -7.66 -9.77 7.59
N ASP A 74 -7.45 -11.06 7.38
CA ASP A 74 -7.10 -12.03 8.42
C ASP A 74 -5.65 -12.51 8.25
N ARG A 75 -5.19 -13.38 9.16
CA ARG A 75 -3.81 -13.90 9.10
C ARG A 75 -3.50 -14.64 7.81
N ALA A 76 -4.48 -15.34 7.21
CA ALA A 76 -4.26 -16.05 5.94
C ALA A 76 -4.03 -15.05 4.79
N SER A 77 -4.81 -13.97 4.74
CA SER A 77 -4.59 -12.87 3.80
C SER A 77 -3.21 -12.22 3.99
N GLY A 78 -2.79 -12.03 5.24
CA GLY A 78 -1.46 -11.51 5.60
C GLY A 78 -0.33 -12.42 5.14
N GLN A 79 -0.44 -13.72 5.35
CA GLN A 79 0.56 -14.71 4.92
C GLN A 79 0.69 -14.75 3.40
N GLN A 80 -0.44 -14.74 2.68
CA GLN A 80 -0.43 -14.68 1.22
C GLN A 80 0.20 -13.38 0.72
N PHE A 81 -0.16 -12.25 1.34
CA PHE A 81 0.42 -10.94 1.02
C PHE A 81 1.94 -10.92 1.20
N CYS A 82 2.45 -11.37 2.35
CA CYS A 82 3.88 -11.42 2.62
C CYS A 82 4.61 -12.37 1.66
N THR A 83 4.01 -13.54 1.37
CA THR A 83 4.59 -14.52 0.43
C THR A 83 4.72 -13.93 -0.97
N TYR A 84 3.71 -13.20 -1.43
CA TYR A 84 3.70 -12.62 -2.76
C TYR A 84 4.59 -11.37 -2.90
N THR A 85 4.52 -10.46 -1.92
CA THR A 85 5.21 -9.16 -1.98
C THR A 85 6.64 -9.20 -1.42
N GLY A 86 6.96 -10.21 -0.61
CA GLY A 86 8.20 -10.25 0.18
C GLY A 86 8.19 -9.30 1.38
N PHE A 87 7.06 -8.69 1.74
CA PHE A 87 6.97 -7.85 2.92
C PHE A 87 7.19 -8.68 4.21
N PRO A 88 7.98 -8.21 5.19
CA PRO A 88 8.29 -9.00 6.39
C PRO A 88 7.03 -9.28 7.24
N ALA A 89 6.75 -10.55 7.50
CA ALA A 89 5.54 -10.98 8.23
C ALA A 89 5.55 -10.56 9.72
N GLU A 90 6.73 -10.34 10.29
CA GLU A 90 6.95 -9.80 11.63
C GLU A 90 6.59 -8.30 11.74
N HIS A 91 6.52 -7.60 10.60
CA HIS A 91 6.19 -6.18 10.53
C HIS A 91 4.75 -5.92 10.04
N LEU A 92 4.03 -6.98 9.66
CA LEU A 92 2.65 -6.90 9.19
C LEU A 92 1.66 -7.36 10.27
N PHE A 93 0.62 -6.57 10.44
CA PHE A 93 -0.52 -6.83 11.31
C PHE A 93 -1.81 -6.83 10.49
N VAL A 94 -2.86 -7.43 11.05
CA VAL A 94 -4.16 -7.52 10.40
C VAL A 94 -5.29 -7.00 11.27
N ASP A 95 -6.23 -6.28 10.66
CA ASP A 95 -7.47 -5.80 11.24
C ASP A 95 -8.67 -6.27 10.40
N GLU A 96 -9.32 -7.33 10.84
CA GLU A 96 -10.43 -7.96 10.10
C GLU A 96 -11.66 -7.05 9.94
N THR A 97 -11.76 -6.00 10.75
CA THR A 97 -12.99 -5.19 10.87
C THR A 97 -12.80 -3.73 10.46
N ALA A 98 -11.61 -3.36 10.00
CA ALA A 98 -11.22 -1.97 9.75
C ALA A 98 -11.47 -1.06 10.97
N ALA A 99 -11.33 -1.59 12.19
CA ALA A 99 -11.56 -0.82 13.42
C ALA A 99 -10.56 0.32 13.56
N LEU A 100 -9.29 0.05 13.28
CA LEU A 100 -8.25 1.07 13.32
C LEU A 100 -8.51 2.18 12.29
N HIS A 101 -8.98 1.83 11.10
CA HIS A 101 -9.31 2.82 10.06
C HIS A 101 -10.37 3.81 10.55
N ARG A 102 -11.41 3.31 11.23
CA ARG A 102 -12.44 4.17 11.83
C ARG A 102 -11.92 5.01 13.00
N GLU A 103 -11.15 4.40 13.90
CA GLU A 103 -10.52 5.11 15.03
C GLU A 103 -9.64 6.27 14.55
N LEU A 104 -8.92 6.06 13.44
CA LEU A 104 -8.10 7.07 12.80
C LEU A 104 -8.88 8.02 11.88
N SER A 105 -10.19 7.82 11.69
CA SER A 105 -11.03 8.59 10.76
C SER A 105 -10.49 8.59 9.31
N LEU A 106 -10.03 7.42 8.83
CA LEU A 106 -9.60 7.21 7.45
C LEU A 106 -10.80 7.09 6.51
N TYR A 107 -10.59 7.45 5.24
CA TYR A 107 -11.67 7.55 4.28
C TYR A 107 -12.31 6.18 3.98
N GLU A 108 -13.60 6.03 4.28
CA GLU A 108 -14.36 4.78 4.08
C GLU A 108 -14.62 4.44 2.60
N GLY A 109 -14.40 5.39 1.69
CA GLY A 109 -14.73 5.24 0.29
C GLY A 109 -16.21 5.47 -0.01
N LEU A 110 -16.69 4.90 -1.11
CA LEU A 110 -18.08 4.99 -1.54
C LEU A 110 -18.95 3.91 -0.87
N THR A 111 -20.08 4.29 -0.29
CA THR A 111 -20.93 3.38 0.50
C THR A 111 -22.39 3.37 0.03
N LEU A 112 -22.62 3.36 -1.28
CA LEU A 112 -23.98 3.27 -1.83
C LEU A 112 -24.58 1.89 -1.51
N ASN A 113 -25.84 1.89 -1.10
CA ASN A 113 -26.63 0.70 -0.80
C ASN A 113 -27.91 0.70 -1.66
N PRO A 114 -27.79 0.47 -2.98
CA PRO A 114 -28.95 0.46 -3.85
C PRO A 114 -29.90 -0.70 -3.48
N PRO A 115 -31.22 -0.48 -3.56
CA PRO A 115 -32.20 -1.51 -3.21
C PRO A 115 -32.06 -2.74 -4.11
N GLY A 116 -32.15 -3.93 -3.52
CA GLY A 116 -32.11 -5.21 -4.25
C GLY A 116 -30.72 -5.83 -4.43
N LEU A 117 -29.62 -5.14 -4.09
CA LEU A 117 -28.29 -5.74 -4.07
C LEU A 117 -27.95 -6.35 -2.70
N LYS A 118 -27.31 -7.52 -2.71
CA LYS A 118 -26.70 -8.09 -1.49
C LYS A 118 -25.49 -7.23 -1.07
N PRO A 119 -25.10 -7.22 0.23
CA PRO A 119 -23.99 -6.39 0.72
C PRO A 119 -22.68 -6.53 -0.07
N GLY A 120 -22.28 -7.76 -0.42
CA GLY A 120 -21.08 -7.97 -1.24
C GLY A 120 -21.20 -7.42 -2.67
N GLN A 121 -22.40 -7.45 -3.26
CA GLN A 121 -22.63 -6.88 -4.59
C GLN A 121 -22.62 -5.35 -4.57
N ALA A 122 -23.19 -4.75 -3.52
CA ALA A 122 -23.14 -3.30 -3.30
C ALA A 122 -21.69 -2.83 -3.11
N ALA A 123 -20.89 -3.53 -2.30
CA ALA A 123 -19.48 -3.20 -2.09
C ALA A 123 -18.66 -3.30 -3.40
N TRP A 124 -18.89 -4.34 -4.20
CA TRP A 124 -18.29 -4.46 -5.53
C TRP A 124 -18.70 -3.34 -6.48
N LEU A 125 -19.98 -2.98 -6.52
CA LEU A 125 -20.46 -1.84 -7.31
C LEU A 125 -19.74 -0.56 -6.89
N ASN A 126 -19.66 -0.30 -5.58
CA ASN A 126 -18.98 0.88 -5.06
C ASN A 126 -17.49 0.92 -5.45
N LEU A 127 -16.79 -0.21 -5.35
CA LEU A 127 -15.40 -0.33 -5.80
C LEU A 127 -15.28 -0.03 -7.30
N MET A 128 -16.14 -0.59 -8.15
CA MET A 128 -16.11 -0.32 -9.60
C MET A 128 -16.37 1.15 -9.94
N LEU A 129 -17.30 1.80 -9.24
CA LEU A 129 -17.54 3.24 -9.40
C LEU A 129 -16.32 4.06 -8.97
N MET A 130 -15.66 3.69 -7.87
CA MET A 130 -14.41 4.32 -7.44
C MET A 130 -13.26 4.11 -8.43
N CYS A 131 -13.13 2.92 -9.03
CA CYS A 131 -12.18 2.65 -10.11
C CYS A 131 -12.47 3.54 -11.34
N ALA A 132 -13.74 3.85 -11.58
CA ALA A 132 -14.18 4.81 -12.61
C ALA A 132 -14.02 6.29 -12.17
N GLY A 133 -13.45 6.57 -11.00
CA GLY A 133 -13.15 7.92 -10.50
C GLY A 133 -14.24 8.56 -9.63
N ILE A 134 -15.37 7.88 -9.40
CA ILE A 134 -16.46 8.41 -8.56
C ILE A 134 -16.07 8.30 -7.10
N ALA A 135 -16.14 9.41 -6.36
CA ALA A 135 -15.68 9.48 -4.96
C ALA A 135 -14.23 9.00 -4.78
N SER A 136 -13.41 9.18 -5.81
CA SER A 136 -12.04 8.66 -5.88
C SER A 136 -11.17 9.66 -6.67
N PRO A 137 -10.91 10.86 -6.11
CA PRO A 137 -10.17 11.92 -6.78
C PRO A 137 -8.75 11.47 -7.14
N GLY A 138 -8.35 11.71 -8.40
CA GLY A 138 -7.02 11.37 -8.90
C GLY A 138 -6.88 9.98 -9.52
N THR A 139 -7.79 9.05 -9.23
CA THR A 139 -7.73 7.65 -9.69
C THR A 139 -7.55 7.52 -11.20
N LEU A 140 -8.38 8.17 -12.00
CA LEU A 140 -8.28 8.09 -13.47
C LEU A 140 -6.96 8.68 -14.00
N ARG A 141 -6.40 9.69 -13.32
CA ARG A 141 -5.10 10.26 -13.69
C ARG A 141 -3.98 9.24 -13.44
N GLU A 142 -4.04 8.53 -12.32
CA GLU A 142 -3.06 7.51 -11.95
C GLU A 142 -3.20 6.23 -12.79
N VAL A 143 -4.41 5.90 -13.22
CA VAL A 143 -4.64 4.87 -14.26
C VAL A 143 -3.96 5.30 -15.55
N LEU A 144 -4.22 6.52 -16.04
CA LEU A 144 -3.63 7.03 -17.27
C LEU A 144 -2.09 7.06 -17.21
N ARG A 145 -1.52 7.52 -16.09
CA ARG A 145 -0.07 7.52 -15.82
C ARG A 145 0.53 6.13 -15.98
N GLY A 146 -0.21 5.09 -15.60
CA GLY A 146 0.21 3.70 -15.77
C GLY A 146 0.43 3.29 -17.23
N TYR A 147 -0.38 3.83 -18.14
CA TYR A 147 -0.30 3.55 -19.58
C TYR A 147 0.64 4.51 -20.31
N THR A 148 0.68 5.79 -19.93
CA THR A 148 1.49 6.80 -20.64
C THR A 148 2.92 6.93 -20.13
N GLY A 149 3.21 6.42 -18.92
CA GLY A 149 4.50 6.60 -18.24
C GLY A 149 4.61 7.93 -17.49
N ASP A 150 5.69 8.09 -16.71
CA ASP A 150 6.03 9.33 -16.00
C ASP A 150 7.55 9.53 -15.98
N ARG A 151 8.02 10.61 -16.63
CA ARG A 151 9.45 10.97 -16.71
C ARG A 151 10.07 11.40 -15.39
N ARG A 152 9.24 11.69 -14.38
CA ARG A 152 9.68 12.08 -13.03
C ARG A 152 9.72 10.89 -12.08
N ALA A 153 9.14 9.75 -12.47
CA ALA A 153 9.19 8.51 -11.71
C ALA A 153 10.37 7.66 -12.20
N PRO A 154 11.02 6.89 -11.32
CA PRO A 154 12.07 5.97 -11.71
C PRO A 154 11.51 4.83 -12.57
N GLN A 155 12.40 4.18 -13.30
CA GLN A 155 12.09 2.92 -13.98
C GLN A 155 11.71 1.85 -12.94
N LEU A 156 10.60 1.15 -13.18
CA LEU A 156 10.03 0.20 -12.23
C LEU A 156 10.52 -1.23 -12.46
N ILE A 157 10.61 -1.66 -13.72
CA ILE A 157 11.05 -3.00 -14.11
C ILE A 157 12.50 -2.92 -14.60
N GLY A 158 13.41 -3.69 -14.00
CA GLY A 158 14.81 -3.73 -14.46
C GLY A 158 14.91 -4.21 -15.91
N ASP A 159 15.90 -3.74 -16.67
CA ASP A 159 16.02 -4.08 -18.10
C ASP A 159 16.10 -5.59 -18.37
N ASP A 160 16.77 -6.33 -17.50
CA ASP A 160 16.91 -7.78 -17.57
C ASP A 160 15.86 -8.54 -16.71
N GLU A 161 14.96 -7.82 -16.03
CA GLU A 161 13.88 -8.42 -15.26
C GLU A 161 12.81 -8.98 -16.19
N VAL A 162 12.28 -10.17 -15.88
CA VAL A 162 11.18 -10.79 -16.62
C VAL A 162 9.91 -10.70 -15.80
N VAL A 163 8.92 -9.97 -16.30
CA VAL A 163 7.61 -9.84 -15.67
C VAL A 163 6.63 -10.84 -16.26
N LYS A 164 6.05 -11.66 -15.38
CA LYS A 164 4.96 -12.59 -15.71
C LYS A 164 3.64 -11.96 -15.28
N ALA A 165 2.91 -11.37 -16.22
CA ALA A 165 1.60 -10.77 -15.98
C ALA A 165 0.57 -11.50 -16.85
N GLY A 166 0.20 -12.73 -16.45
CA GLY A 166 -0.85 -13.49 -17.15
C GLY A 166 -2.11 -12.63 -17.29
N PRO A 167 -2.79 -12.61 -18.45
CA PRO A 167 -2.66 -13.52 -19.59
C PRO A 167 -1.57 -13.16 -20.61
N LEU A 168 -0.77 -12.11 -20.39
CA LEU A 168 0.30 -11.73 -21.31
C LEU A 168 1.46 -12.74 -21.26
N PRO A 169 2.15 -12.99 -22.39
CA PRO A 169 3.40 -13.74 -22.37
C PRO A 169 4.44 -13.03 -21.49
N PRO A 170 5.42 -13.74 -20.92
CA PRO A 170 6.50 -13.11 -20.15
C PRO A 170 7.20 -12.02 -20.97
N LEU A 171 7.35 -10.83 -20.38
CA LEU A 171 8.01 -9.69 -21.01
C LEU A 171 9.29 -9.34 -20.25
N THR A 172 10.40 -9.19 -20.97
CA THR A 172 11.63 -8.61 -20.41
C THR A 172 11.49 -7.10 -20.27
N GLY A 173 12.09 -6.49 -19.26
CA GLY A 173 12.11 -5.04 -19.07
C GLY A 173 12.54 -4.25 -20.31
N LYS A 174 13.56 -4.74 -21.04
CA LYS A 174 14.00 -4.15 -22.32
C LYS A 174 12.91 -3.97 -23.37
N ALA A 175 11.84 -4.76 -23.34
CA ALA A 175 10.72 -4.60 -24.28
C ALA A 175 10.03 -3.24 -24.12
N PHE A 176 9.98 -2.70 -22.89
CA PHE A 176 9.39 -1.38 -22.63
C PHE A 176 10.24 -0.23 -23.18
N ASN A 177 11.56 -0.43 -23.40
CA ASN A 177 12.43 0.60 -23.98
C ASN A 177 12.00 0.99 -25.40
N ILE A 178 11.38 0.08 -26.15
CA ILE A 178 10.90 0.32 -27.51
C ILE A 178 9.81 1.40 -27.54
N VAL A 179 9.00 1.48 -26.48
CA VAL A 179 7.83 2.36 -26.42
C VAL A 179 8.15 3.71 -25.75
N GLY A 180 9.18 3.77 -24.90
CA GLY A 180 9.46 4.98 -24.10
C GLY A 180 10.92 5.38 -23.90
N GLY A 181 11.91 4.58 -24.26
CA GLY A 181 13.30 4.78 -23.80
C GLY A 181 13.52 4.24 -22.38
N SER A 182 14.53 4.74 -21.66
CA SER A 182 14.97 4.21 -20.37
C SER A 182 15.19 5.29 -19.30
N GLY A 183 15.35 4.86 -18.04
CA GLY A 183 15.71 5.74 -16.92
C GLY A 183 14.54 6.45 -16.24
N PHE A 184 13.30 6.13 -16.63
CA PHE A 184 12.08 6.64 -16.01
C PHE A 184 10.96 5.59 -16.09
N GLN A 185 9.81 5.84 -15.46
CA GLN A 185 8.66 4.95 -15.60
C GLN A 185 8.16 4.95 -17.05
N ARG A 186 8.39 3.85 -17.75
CA ARG A 186 8.08 3.71 -19.18
C ARG A 186 6.57 3.54 -19.41
N PRO A 187 6.06 3.89 -20.60
CA PRO A 187 4.67 3.61 -20.97
C PRO A 187 4.33 2.12 -20.76
N ILE A 188 3.14 1.84 -20.24
CA ILE A 188 2.58 0.50 -19.99
C ILE A 188 3.31 -0.28 -18.87
N GLU A 189 4.47 0.18 -18.40
CA GLU A 189 5.27 -0.50 -17.38
C GLU A 189 4.51 -0.68 -16.06
N LEU A 190 4.00 0.42 -15.51
CA LEU A 190 3.21 0.40 -14.28
C LEU A 190 1.86 -0.32 -14.47
N ALA A 191 1.22 -0.16 -15.63
CA ALA A 191 0.01 -0.93 -15.95
C ALA A 191 0.28 -2.45 -15.96
N THR A 192 1.44 -2.88 -16.44
CA THR A 192 1.85 -4.30 -16.44
C THR A 192 2.09 -4.82 -15.02
N LEU A 193 2.73 -4.03 -14.15
CA LEU A 193 2.87 -4.37 -12.73
C LEU A 193 1.51 -4.51 -12.03
N ARG A 194 0.60 -3.57 -12.28
CA ARG A 194 -0.77 -3.64 -11.73
C ARG A 194 -1.53 -4.83 -12.27
N LEU A 195 -1.38 -5.18 -13.54
CA LEU A 195 -1.98 -6.39 -14.11
C LEU A 195 -1.45 -7.66 -13.43
N ARG A 196 -0.14 -7.76 -13.19
CA ARG A 196 0.46 -8.87 -12.43
C ARG A 196 -0.18 -8.99 -11.04
N ASN A 197 -0.32 -7.87 -10.34
CA ASN A 197 -0.94 -7.81 -9.01
C ASN A 197 -2.42 -8.21 -9.06
N MET A 198 -3.19 -7.76 -10.07
CA MET A 198 -4.58 -8.16 -10.25
C MET A 198 -4.70 -9.67 -10.48
N THR A 199 -3.84 -10.26 -11.31
CA THR A 199 -3.88 -11.71 -11.59
C THR A 199 -3.62 -12.52 -10.33
N GLU A 200 -2.69 -12.09 -9.47
CA GLU A 200 -2.47 -12.69 -8.16
C GLU A 200 -3.73 -12.61 -7.29
N VAL A 201 -4.25 -11.40 -7.08
CA VAL A 201 -5.37 -11.17 -6.17
C VAL A 201 -6.63 -11.89 -6.62
N LEU A 202 -6.95 -11.86 -7.91
CA LEU A 202 -8.13 -12.52 -8.46
C LEU A 202 -8.01 -14.06 -8.37
N SER A 203 -6.80 -14.61 -8.48
CA SER A 203 -6.57 -16.05 -8.33
C SER A 203 -6.72 -16.51 -6.87
N HIS A 204 -6.52 -15.62 -5.91
CA HIS A 204 -6.63 -15.89 -4.47
C HIS A 204 -7.70 -15.00 -3.79
N TRP A 205 -8.77 -14.64 -4.52
CA TRP A 205 -9.71 -13.60 -4.10
C TRP A 205 -10.29 -13.81 -2.71
N SER A 206 -10.76 -15.04 -2.42
CA SER A 206 -11.34 -15.37 -1.12
C SER A 206 -10.36 -15.27 0.04
N THR A 207 -9.06 -15.41 -0.23
CA THR A 207 -8.00 -15.26 0.76
C THR A 207 -7.69 -13.80 1.01
N TYR A 208 -7.56 -12.98 -0.04
CA TYR A 208 -7.26 -11.55 0.11
C TYR A 208 -8.44 -10.71 0.59
N VAL A 209 -9.67 -11.15 0.29
CA VAL A 209 -10.92 -10.44 0.59
C VAL A 209 -11.83 -11.31 1.45
N PRO A 210 -11.47 -11.58 2.73
CA PRO A 210 -12.30 -12.38 3.62
C PRO A 210 -13.62 -11.69 3.96
N ASN A 211 -13.65 -10.35 3.91
CA ASN A 211 -14.86 -9.55 4.07
C ASN A 211 -14.93 -8.44 3.02
N ALA A 212 -15.94 -8.51 2.15
CA ALA A 212 -16.15 -7.54 1.07
C ALA A 212 -16.68 -6.19 1.57
N ALA A 213 -17.19 -6.09 2.81
CA ALA A 213 -17.74 -4.84 3.35
C ALA A 213 -16.73 -3.69 3.41
N TYR A 214 -15.43 -4.00 3.34
CA TYR A 214 -14.35 -3.03 3.46
C TYR A 214 -13.61 -2.76 2.14
N LEU A 215 -14.12 -3.23 0.99
CA LEU A 215 -13.46 -3.07 -0.32
C LEU A 215 -13.13 -1.62 -0.66
N THR A 216 -13.96 -0.67 -0.23
CA THR A 216 -13.78 0.76 -0.55
C THR A 216 -12.96 1.51 0.48
N GLN A 217 -12.76 0.94 1.68
CA GLN A 217 -12.00 1.57 2.75
C GLN A 217 -10.60 1.90 2.24
N ARG A 218 -10.15 3.14 2.48
CA ARG A 218 -8.81 3.62 2.13
C ARG A 218 -7.93 3.75 3.36
N GLY A 219 -6.63 3.84 3.14
CA GLY A 219 -5.60 3.79 4.15
C GLY A 219 -5.01 5.15 4.54
N GLY A 220 -3.82 5.08 5.13
CA GLY A 220 -2.99 6.23 5.44
C GLY A 220 -1.55 5.85 5.78
N THR A 221 -0.67 6.84 5.70
CA THR A 221 0.75 6.75 6.03
C THR A 221 1.07 7.74 7.14
N PHE A 222 1.81 7.30 8.16
CA PHE A 222 2.23 8.15 9.27
C PHE A 222 3.71 7.92 9.56
N LEU A 223 4.48 9.00 9.72
CA LEU A 223 5.87 8.95 10.16
C LEU A 223 5.98 9.65 11.52
N PHE A 224 6.61 8.99 12.48
CA PHE A 224 6.90 9.53 13.80
C PHE A 224 8.41 9.59 14.04
N ASP A 225 8.87 10.53 14.87
CA ASP A 225 10.21 10.43 15.47
C ASP A 225 10.23 9.42 16.64
N GLY A 226 11.41 9.19 17.22
CA GLY A 226 11.61 8.28 18.35
C GLY A 226 10.84 8.66 19.62
N ASP A 227 10.40 9.91 19.76
CA ASP A 227 9.57 10.38 20.88
C ASP A 227 8.06 10.26 20.60
N GLY A 228 7.68 9.81 19.40
CA GLY A 228 6.29 9.65 18.99
C GLY A 228 5.64 10.91 18.43
N LYS A 229 6.40 11.95 18.13
CA LYS A 229 5.87 13.16 17.47
C LYS A 229 5.63 12.87 15.99
N LEU A 230 4.45 13.23 15.50
CA LEU A 230 4.10 13.10 14.08
C LEU A 230 4.96 14.05 13.23
N LEU A 231 5.69 13.49 12.27
CA LEU A 231 6.51 14.20 11.30
C LEU A 231 5.82 14.36 9.95
N TYR A 232 5.13 13.31 9.49
CA TYR A 232 4.41 13.27 8.22
C TYR A 232 3.12 12.48 8.36
N GLU A 233 2.05 12.97 7.71
CA GLU A 233 0.86 12.18 7.48
C GLU A 233 0.38 12.30 6.03
N HIS A 234 -0.13 11.19 5.51
CA HIS A 234 -0.93 11.16 4.29
C HIS A 234 -2.15 10.31 4.53
N ARG A 235 -3.32 10.83 4.16
CA ARG A 235 -4.61 10.14 4.30
C ARG A 235 -5.19 9.94 2.92
N ASP A 236 -5.38 8.69 2.56
CA ASP A 236 -5.76 8.29 1.22
C ASP A 236 -7.18 8.77 0.93
N ARG A 237 -7.40 9.36 -0.25
CA ARG A 237 -8.70 9.92 -0.63
C ARG A 237 -9.38 9.18 -1.77
N GLY A 238 -8.71 8.18 -2.34
CA GLY A 238 -9.16 7.44 -3.50
C GLY A 238 -8.23 6.28 -3.80
N ILE A 239 -8.60 5.46 -4.78
CA ILE A 239 -7.81 4.33 -5.25
C ILE A 239 -6.60 4.87 -6.02
N LEU A 240 -5.43 4.25 -5.87
CA LEU A 240 -4.15 4.69 -6.42
C LEU A 240 -3.71 6.06 -5.89
N GLY A 241 -4.23 6.48 -4.74
CA GLY A 241 -3.97 7.76 -4.10
C GLY A 241 -3.23 7.63 -2.77
N PHE A 242 -2.43 6.57 -2.60
CA PHE A 242 -1.83 6.17 -1.32
C PHE A 242 -0.58 6.97 -0.90
N ALA A 243 -0.15 7.95 -1.71
CA ALA A 243 0.94 8.85 -1.36
C ALA A 243 0.71 10.26 -1.93
N ALA A 244 1.28 11.27 -1.26
CA ALA A 244 1.26 12.66 -1.73
C ALA A 244 2.00 12.81 -3.08
N THR A 245 3.05 12.00 -3.30
CA THR A 245 3.84 11.99 -4.53
C THR A 245 3.88 10.59 -5.14
N MET A 246 2.91 10.26 -6.00
CA MET A 246 2.80 8.92 -6.60
C MET A 246 3.97 8.50 -7.50
N ALA A 247 4.75 9.47 -8.02
CA ALA A 247 5.95 9.18 -8.78
C ALA A 247 7.10 8.64 -7.91
N ASN A 248 7.07 8.93 -6.60
CA ASN A 248 8.00 8.42 -5.60
C ASN A 248 7.32 8.46 -4.22
N PRO A 249 6.53 7.42 -3.85
CA PRO A 249 5.70 7.40 -2.65
C PRO A 249 6.44 7.63 -1.34
N LEU A 250 7.75 7.36 -1.29
CA LEU A 250 8.57 7.49 -0.09
C LEU A 250 9.46 8.75 -0.10
N VAL A 251 9.27 9.67 -1.06
CA VAL A 251 10.11 10.88 -1.18
C VAL A 251 10.10 11.75 0.07
N PHE A 252 8.97 11.79 0.80
CA PHE A 252 8.79 12.57 2.02
C PHE A 252 9.80 12.19 3.12
N LEU A 253 10.36 10.97 3.08
CA LEU A 253 11.36 10.56 4.05
C LEU A 253 12.56 11.51 4.00
N ALA A 254 12.98 12.00 2.84
CA ALA A 254 14.13 12.89 2.69
C ALA A 254 13.94 14.21 3.45
N ASP A 255 12.71 14.74 3.47
CA ASP A 255 12.37 16.00 4.13
C ASP A 255 12.36 15.90 5.66
N HIS A 256 12.36 14.67 6.19
CA HIS A 256 12.28 14.36 7.61
C HIS A 256 13.47 13.54 8.10
N ALA A 257 14.61 13.59 7.42
CA ALA A 257 15.83 12.98 7.96
C ALA A 257 16.21 13.66 9.28
N PRO A 258 16.52 12.91 10.35
CA PRO A 258 17.04 13.50 11.57
C PRO A 258 18.32 14.27 11.26
N ALA A 259 18.50 15.44 11.88
CA ALA A 259 19.72 16.20 11.73
C ALA A 259 20.90 15.30 12.10
N MET A 260 21.85 15.10 11.19
CA MET A 260 23.08 14.39 11.53
C MET A 260 23.75 15.17 12.67
N ASN A 261 23.78 14.58 13.86
CA ASN A 261 24.64 15.06 14.93
C ASN A 261 26.07 14.86 14.45
N VAL A 262 26.67 15.93 13.93
CA VAL A 262 28.11 16.00 13.72
C VAL A 262 28.73 16.04 15.12
N LEU A 263 29.20 14.87 15.57
CA LEU A 263 30.12 14.77 16.70
C LEU A 263 31.52 15.19 16.27
#